data_AF-A0A345ZM83-F1
#
_entry.id   AF-A0A345ZM83-F1
#
_cell.length_a   1.000
_cell.length_b   1.000
_cell.length_c   1.000
_cell.angle_alpha   90.00
_cell.angle_beta   90.00
_cell.angle_gamma   90.00
#
_symmetry.space_group_name_H-M   'P 1'
#
loop_
_entity.id
_entity.type
_entity.pdbx_description
1 polymer ?
#
loop_
_entity_poly.entity_id
_entity_poly.type
_entity_poly.pdbx_seq_one_letter_code
_entity_poly.pdbx_strand_id
1 'polypeptide(L)'
;MSTRYYIRLPDGAAARGDTAATSFTAHGADGFAEQLQQAVRTTQVFDRWRGTQDDPDDVDPALGATDPNAVVTGEQDDLHIDLVLTTTLPGDVVRHRLRLLAGSHWQLRDVTAA
;
A
#
# COMPACT_ATOMS: atom_id res chain seq x y z
N MET A 1 11.18 -13.85 -7.47
CA MET A 1 12.11 -12.71 -7.58
C MET A 1 11.46 -11.53 -6.92
N SER A 2 12.21 -10.74 -6.16
CA SER A 2 11.68 -9.54 -5.51
C SER A 2 11.63 -8.39 -6.52
N THR A 3 10.66 -7.51 -6.37
CA THR A 3 10.41 -6.36 -7.24
C THR A 3 10.38 -5.11 -6.36
N ARG A 4 11.01 -4.03 -6.82
CA ARG A 4 10.99 -2.71 -6.20
C ARG A 4 9.93 -1.84 -6.89
N TYR A 5 9.02 -1.29 -6.11
CA TYR A 5 8.01 -0.35 -6.55
C TYR A 5 8.35 1.02 -5.96
N TYR A 6 8.57 2.00 -6.84
CA TYR A 6 8.81 3.38 -6.46
C TYR A 6 7.48 4.12 -6.50
N ILE A 7 7.02 4.56 -5.33
CA ILE A 7 5.70 5.13 -5.14
C ILE A 7 5.89 6.56 -4.63
N ARG A 8 5.19 7.53 -5.20
CA ARG A 8 5.15 8.89 -4.69
C ARG A 8 3.76 9.21 -4.16
N LEU A 9 3.70 9.81 -2.98
CA LEU A 9 2.53 10.49 -2.42
C LEU A 9 2.75 11.99 -2.60
N PRO A 10 2.08 12.66 -3.56
CA PRO A 10 2.27 14.09 -3.80
C PRO A 10 1.86 14.96 -2.61
N ASP A 11 0.89 14.47 -1.84
CA ASP A 11 0.38 15.11 -0.63
C ASP A 11 0.11 14.01 0.40
N GLY A 12 0.95 13.93 1.43
CA GLY A 12 0.81 12.96 2.51
C GLY A 12 -0.47 13.15 3.34
N ALA A 13 -0.97 14.38 3.46
CA ALA A 13 -2.22 14.64 4.19
C ALA A 13 -3.44 14.17 3.38
N ALA A 14 -3.39 14.28 2.05
CA ALA A 14 -4.44 13.78 1.16
C ALA A 14 -4.35 12.28 0.87
N ALA A 15 -3.22 11.62 1.17
CA ALA A 15 -2.98 10.19 0.97
C ALA A 15 -3.82 9.31 1.92
N ARG A 16 -5.15 9.38 1.80
CA ARG A 16 -6.13 8.64 2.59
C ARG A 16 -7.14 7.98 1.67
N GLY A 17 -7.33 6.68 1.84
CA GLY A 17 -8.38 5.93 1.15
C GLY A 17 -9.78 6.31 1.61
N ASP A 18 -10.78 5.77 0.89
CA ASP A 18 -12.20 6.06 1.12
C ASP A 18 -12.69 5.60 2.51
N THR A 19 -12.10 4.53 3.05
CA THR A 19 -12.49 3.96 4.34
C THR A 19 -11.44 4.26 5.41
N ALA A 20 -11.76 5.13 6.36
CA ALA A 20 -10.84 5.54 7.43
C ALA A 20 -10.23 4.36 8.22
N ALA A 21 -10.91 3.21 8.28
CA ALA A 21 -10.43 2.01 8.96
C ALA A 21 -9.35 1.23 8.18
N THR A 22 -9.20 1.46 6.87
CA THR A 22 -8.12 0.87 6.03
C THR A 22 -7.12 1.91 5.55
N SER A 23 -7.45 3.20 5.63
CA SER A 23 -6.60 4.29 5.18
C SER A 23 -5.34 4.46 6.03
N PHE A 24 -4.32 5.11 5.47
CA PHE A 24 -3.16 5.55 6.24
C PHE A 24 -3.61 6.41 7.43
N THR A 25 -2.90 6.32 8.55
CA THR A 25 -3.06 7.20 9.72
C THR A 25 -1.80 8.02 10.02
N ALA A 26 -0.68 7.65 9.40
CA ALA A 26 0.59 8.34 9.50
C ALA A 26 0.58 9.70 8.80
N HIS A 27 1.52 10.55 9.20
CA HIS A 27 1.73 11.89 8.63
C HIS A 27 3.18 12.11 8.14
N GLY A 28 4.13 11.26 8.55
CA GLY A 28 5.54 11.35 8.14
C GLY A 28 5.99 10.11 7.37
N ALA A 29 7.06 10.23 6.57
CA ALA A 29 7.51 9.20 5.65
C ALA A 29 7.77 7.84 6.31
N ASP A 30 8.43 7.82 7.48
CA ASP A 30 8.65 6.59 8.25
C ASP A 30 7.35 5.90 8.62
N GLY A 31 6.36 6.66 9.09
CA GLY A 31 5.04 6.12 9.45
C GLY A 31 4.27 5.58 8.25
N PHE A 32 4.37 6.24 7.08
CA PHE A 32 3.80 5.71 5.84
C PHE A 32 4.48 4.40 5.42
N ALA A 33 5.80 4.35 5.51
CA ALA A 33 6.58 3.16 5.19
C ALA A 33 6.19 1.98 6.10
N GLU A 34 6.15 2.19 7.42
CA GLU A 34 5.74 1.17 8.39
C GLU A 34 4.33 0.66 8.12
N GLN A 35 3.37 1.56 7.88
CA GLN A 35 1.99 1.16 7.63
C GLN A 35 1.82 0.42 6.30
N LEU A 36 2.49 0.88 5.23
CA LEU A 36 2.47 0.18 3.95
C LEU A 36 3.10 -1.20 4.10
N GLN A 37 4.23 -1.29 4.80
CA GLN A 37 4.91 -2.55 5.10
C GLN A 37 4.00 -3.51 5.86
N GLN A 38 3.35 -3.06 6.93
CA GLN A 38 2.43 -3.88 7.69
C GLN A 38 1.23 -4.33 6.85
N ALA A 39 0.72 -3.44 5.99
CA ALA A 39 -0.40 -3.74 5.11
C ALA A 39 -0.05 -4.81 4.07
N VAL A 40 1.16 -4.83 3.51
CA VAL A 40 1.58 -5.89 2.56
C VAL A 40 2.02 -7.18 3.26
N ARG A 41 2.48 -7.11 4.51
CA ARG A 41 2.88 -8.27 5.31
C ARG A 41 1.70 -9.04 5.93
N THR A 42 0.56 -8.39 6.12
CA THR A 42 -0.60 -8.96 6.82
C THR A 42 -1.87 -8.82 5.99
N THR A 43 -2.85 -9.72 6.16
CA THR A 43 -4.13 -9.65 5.43
C THR A 43 -5.13 -8.68 6.05
N GLN A 44 -4.84 -8.09 7.21
CA GLN A 44 -5.82 -7.31 8.00
C GLN A 44 -6.55 -6.22 7.23
N VAL A 45 -5.83 -5.47 6.37
CA VAL A 45 -6.42 -4.40 5.55
C VAL A 45 -7.32 -4.99 4.46
N PHE A 46 -6.91 -6.10 3.85
CA PHE A 46 -7.73 -6.81 2.87
C PHE A 46 -8.98 -7.40 3.50
N ASP A 47 -8.85 -8.13 4.60
CA ASP A 47 -9.99 -8.78 5.27
C ASP A 47 -11.03 -7.74 5.71
N ARG A 48 -10.55 -6.58 6.19
CA ARG A 48 -11.42 -5.45 6.53
C ARG A 48 -12.16 -4.90 5.32
N TRP A 49 -11.47 -4.62 4.22
CA TRP A 49 -12.09 -4.13 2.98
C TRP A 49 -13.02 -5.17 2.33
N ARG A 50 -12.61 -6.44 2.35
CA ARG A 50 -13.41 -7.57 1.87
C ARG A 50 -14.73 -7.64 2.63
N GLY A 51 -14.70 -7.46 3.95
CA GLY A 51 -15.89 -7.40 4.79
C GLY A 51 -16.79 -6.17 4.55
N THR A 52 -16.34 -5.15 3.81
CA THR A 52 -17.20 -4.02 3.40
C THR A 52 -17.83 -4.22 2.02
N GLN A 53 -17.49 -5.29 1.29
CA GLN A 53 -18.10 -5.57 -0.02
C GLN A 53 -19.47 -6.23 0.17
N ASP A 54 -20.40 -5.97 -0.74
CA ASP A 54 -21.73 -6.59 -0.74
C ASP A 54 -21.66 -8.12 -0.88
N ASP A 55 -20.71 -8.63 -1.67
CA ASP A 55 -20.39 -10.05 -1.79
C ASP A 55 -18.88 -10.28 -1.53
N PRO A 56 -18.50 -10.64 -0.29
CA PRO A 56 -17.11 -10.88 0.05
C PRO A 56 -16.57 -12.17 -0.59
N ASP A 57 -17.41 -13.13 -1.00
CA ASP A 57 -16.97 -14.41 -1.54
C ASP A 57 -16.63 -14.35 -3.03
N ASP A 58 -17.15 -13.36 -3.76
CA ASP A 58 -16.80 -13.08 -5.16
C ASP A 58 -15.48 -12.30 -5.33
N VAL A 59 -14.88 -11.85 -4.23
CA VAL A 59 -13.59 -11.15 -4.24
C VAL A 59 -12.45 -12.12 -4.55
N ASP A 60 -11.62 -11.76 -5.54
CA ASP A 60 -10.44 -12.55 -5.92
C ASP A 60 -9.51 -12.82 -4.71
N PRO A 61 -9.32 -14.08 -4.29
CA PRO A 61 -8.44 -14.41 -3.17
C PRO A 61 -6.97 -14.08 -3.45
N ALA A 62 -6.56 -13.95 -4.72
CA ALA A 62 -5.21 -13.53 -5.07
C ALA A 62 -4.88 -12.11 -4.59
N LEU A 63 -5.89 -11.23 -4.44
CA LEU A 63 -5.72 -9.89 -3.85
C LEU A 63 -5.36 -9.93 -2.36
N GLY A 64 -5.65 -11.04 -1.69
CA GLY A 64 -5.29 -11.30 -0.30
C GLY A 64 -3.86 -11.80 -0.10
N ALA A 65 -3.03 -11.89 -1.15
CA ALA A 65 -1.64 -12.32 -1.03
C ALA A 65 -0.82 -11.39 -0.13
N THR A 66 0.02 -11.98 0.72
CA THR A 66 0.91 -11.27 1.64
C THR A 66 2.35 -11.71 1.47
N ASP A 67 3.27 -10.80 1.78
CA ASP A 67 4.70 -11.10 1.76
C ASP A 67 5.33 -10.67 3.09
N PRO A 68 5.62 -11.62 4.01
CA PRO A 68 6.19 -11.32 5.32
C PRO A 68 7.60 -10.72 5.24
N ASN A 69 8.30 -10.91 4.13
CA ASN A 69 9.65 -10.36 3.90
C ASN A 69 9.63 -9.02 3.17
N ALA A 70 8.44 -8.48 2.84
CA ALA A 70 8.34 -7.19 2.17
C ALA A 70 8.95 -6.08 3.01
N VAL A 71 9.77 -5.22 2.41
CA VAL A 71 10.40 -4.08 3.08
C VAL A 71 9.93 -2.80 2.42
N VAL A 72 9.58 -1.80 3.22
CA VAL A 72 9.26 -0.47 2.72
C VAL A 72 10.18 0.55 3.37
N THR A 73 10.75 1.42 2.56
CA THR A 73 11.48 2.61 3.02
C THR A 73 10.75 3.84 2.56
N GLY A 74 10.64 4.84 3.44
CA GLY A 74 10.02 6.12 3.13
C GLY A 74 11.01 7.25 3.28
N GLU A 75 10.96 8.19 2.36
CA GLU A 75 11.72 9.43 2.38
C GLU A 75 10.75 10.60 2.24
N GLN A 76 10.87 11.59 3.13
CA GLN A 76 10.08 12.81 3.04
C GLN A 76 10.89 13.84 2.27
N ASP A 77 10.31 14.36 1.19
CA ASP A 77 10.91 15.40 0.37
C ASP A 77 9.92 16.55 0.25
N ASP A 78 10.08 17.53 1.15
CA ASP A 78 9.21 18.68 1.33
C ASP A 78 7.73 18.29 1.59
N LEU A 79 6.85 18.54 0.61
CA LEU A 79 5.41 18.23 0.67
C LEU A 79 5.06 16.81 0.20
N HIS A 80 5.94 16.18 -0.60
CA HIS A 80 5.72 14.83 -1.12
C HIS A 80 6.51 13.79 -0.33
N ILE A 81 5.99 12.56 -0.35
CA ILE A 81 6.61 11.41 0.31
C ILE A 81 6.92 10.38 -0.76
N ASP A 82 8.16 9.96 -0.84
CA ASP A 82 8.60 8.91 -1.73
C ASP A 82 8.76 7.61 -0.92
N LEU A 83 8.08 6.54 -1.36
CA LEU A 83 8.09 5.23 -0.75
C LEU A 83 8.70 4.23 -1.73
N VAL A 84 9.62 3.39 -1.26
CA VAL A 84 10.18 2.28 -2.04
C VAL A 84 9.79 0.98 -1.37
N LEU A 85 8.90 0.24 -2.02
CA LEU A 85 8.45 -1.08 -1.56
C LEU A 85 9.22 -2.17 -2.30
N THR A 86 9.93 -3.02 -1.58
CA THR A 86 10.54 -4.24 -2.11
C THR A 86 9.72 -5.45 -1.68
N THR A 87 9.12 -6.16 -2.63
CA THR A 87 8.27 -7.33 -2.35
C THR A 87 8.28 -8.35 -3.50
N THR A 88 7.93 -9.59 -3.18
CA THR A 88 7.65 -10.64 -4.16
C THR A 88 6.20 -10.63 -4.67
N LEU A 89 5.34 -9.76 -4.11
CA LEU A 89 3.95 -9.63 -4.53
C LEU A 89 3.81 -9.10 -5.96
N PRO A 90 2.78 -9.56 -6.70
CA PRO A 90 2.47 -9.03 -8.01
C PRO A 90 1.97 -7.58 -7.91
N GLY A 91 2.21 -6.81 -8.97
CA GLY A 91 1.88 -5.38 -9.00
C GLY A 91 0.40 -5.10 -8.77
N ASP A 92 -0.50 -5.98 -9.17
CA ASP A 92 -1.94 -5.83 -8.93
C ASP A 92 -2.30 -5.81 -7.44
N VAL A 93 -1.69 -6.69 -6.63
CA VAL A 93 -1.88 -6.73 -5.17
C VAL A 93 -1.33 -5.46 -4.54
N VAL A 94 -0.15 -5.01 -4.97
CA VAL A 94 0.47 -3.77 -4.47
C VAL A 94 -0.40 -2.55 -4.80
N ARG A 95 -0.85 -2.41 -6.05
CA ARG A 95 -1.73 -1.31 -6.48
C ARG A 95 -3.05 -1.31 -5.73
N HIS A 96 -3.66 -2.49 -5.55
CA HIS A 96 -4.88 -2.63 -4.77
C HIS A 96 -4.64 -2.17 -3.33
N ARG A 97 -3.55 -2.61 -2.69
CA ARG A 97 -3.23 -2.23 -1.30
C ARG A 97 -3.01 -0.74 -1.13
N LEU A 98 -2.28 -0.11 -2.06
CA LEU A 98 -2.10 1.34 -2.08
C LEU A 98 -3.43 2.08 -2.25
N ARG A 99 -4.33 1.57 -3.09
CA ARG A 99 -5.65 2.17 -3.27
C ARG A 99 -6.49 2.11 -1.99
N LEU A 100 -6.40 1.05 -1.20
CA LEU A 100 -7.10 0.98 0.09
C LEU A 100 -6.53 1.94 1.13
N LEU A 101 -5.21 2.15 1.12
CA LEU A 101 -4.51 2.98 2.11
C LEU A 101 -4.54 4.48 1.77
N ALA A 102 -4.22 4.84 0.52
CA ALA A 102 -4.08 6.22 0.03
C ALA A 102 -5.15 6.65 -0.98
N GLY A 103 -6.09 5.77 -1.34
CA GLY A 103 -7.12 6.11 -2.32
C GLY A 103 -6.54 6.32 -3.71
N SER A 104 -6.84 7.47 -4.30
CA SER A 104 -6.27 7.94 -5.58
C SER A 104 -5.07 8.86 -5.43
N HIS A 105 -4.66 9.21 -4.21
CA HIS A 105 -3.63 10.22 -3.92
C HIS A 105 -2.21 9.63 -3.87
N TRP A 106 -1.88 8.79 -4.84
CA TRP A 106 -0.57 8.16 -4.98
C TRP A 106 -0.22 7.96 -6.46
N GLN A 107 1.08 7.84 -6.74
CA GLN A 107 1.61 7.67 -8.09
C GLN A 107 2.64 6.54 -8.10
N LEU A 108 2.52 5.61 -9.03
CA LEU A 108 3.58 4.65 -9.31
C LEU A 108 4.59 5.32 -10.24
N ARG A 109 5.80 5.57 -9.74
CA ARG A 109 6.88 6.19 -10.51
C ARG A 109 7.60 5.18 -11.39
N ASP A 110 7.98 4.06 -10.81
CA ASP A 110 8.77 3.05 -11.50
C ASP A 110 8.60 1.66 -10.83
N VAL A 111 8.89 0.61 -11.58
CA VAL A 111 8.90 -0.78 -11.13
C VAL A 111 10.14 -1.46 -11.68
N THR A 112 11.04 -1.87 -10.80
CA THR A 112 12.30 -2.50 -11.18
C THR A 112 12.49 -3.85 -10.48
N ALA A 113 13.27 -4.74 -11.07
CA ALA A 113 13.66 -5.97 -10.40
C ALA A 113 14.58 -5.65 -9.21
N ALA A 114 14.37 -6.32 -8.07
CA ALA A 114 15.12 -6.08 -6.84
C ALA A 114 16.43 -6.86 -6.78
#